data_AF-A0A4U5MHU3-F1
#
_entry.id   AF-A0A4U5MHU3-F1
#
_cell.length_a   1.000
_cell.length_b   1.000
_cell.length_c   1.000
_cell.angle_alpha   90.00
_cell.angle_beta   90.00
_cell.angle_gamma   90.00
#
_symmetry.space_group_name_H-M   'P 1'
#
loop_
_entity.id
_entity.type
_entity.pdbx_description
1 polymer ?
#
loop_
_entity_poly.entity_id
_entity_poly.type
_entity_poly.pdbx_seq_one_letter_code
_entity_poly.pdbx_strand_id
1 'polypeptide(L)'
;MEHSLWNHLPLLVRANSKESVEYILQALWRTRQTGLDSADRLVIRDILQLPNDTDLDPLLVCLRMLIRRCVYENVSKDDIQKLFPEEVLPELQRLLTLLLQKFKTEWRADVFKDQVDFPRLKAMTWNMANQDAAEGTDPVAVINLKLQDDTQSHSEVKFQLGKDTLETMVKSMYCIRDQLSDLGGASNRPLSQGTNIV
;
A
#
# COMPACT_ATOMS: atom_id res chain seq x y z
N MET A 1 -3.10 -5.02 -23.68
CA MET A 1 -4.43 -5.02 -23.03
C MET A 1 -4.79 -3.66 -22.41
N GLU A 2 -4.06 -2.57 -22.71
CA GLU A 2 -4.29 -1.24 -22.09
C GLU A 2 -5.09 -0.26 -22.99
N HIS A 3 -5.17 -0.46 -24.31
CA HIS A 3 -5.86 0.45 -25.24
C HIS A 3 -7.37 0.60 -24.97
N SER A 4 -8.00 -0.38 -24.32
CA SER A 4 -9.44 -0.33 -24.01
C SER A 4 -9.78 0.56 -22.80
N LEU A 5 -8.84 0.76 -21.87
CA LEU A 5 -9.14 1.41 -20.60
C LEU A 5 -9.43 2.90 -20.84
N TRP A 6 -8.55 3.58 -21.55
CA TRP A 6 -8.57 5.03 -21.74
C TRP A 6 -9.74 5.57 -22.57
N ASN A 7 -10.47 4.71 -23.29
CA ASN A 7 -11.63 5.08 -24.12
C ASN A 7 -12.78 5.72 -23.34
N HIS A 8 -12.80 5.59 -22.02
CA HIS A 8 -13.85 6.16 -21.15
C HIS A 8 -13.47 7.53 -20.57
N LEU A 9 -12.18 7.93 -20.62
CA LEU A 9 -11.76 9.25 -20.16
C LEU A 9 -12.49 10.42 -20.85
N PRO A 10 -12.81 10.37 -22.17
CA PRO A 10 -13.57 11.43 -22.84
C PRO A 10 -14.92 11.74 -22.19
N LEU A 11 -15.50 10.85 -21.38
CA LEU A 11 -16.73 11.12 -20.63
C LEU A 11 -16.57 12.29 -19.65
N LEU A 12 -15.35 12.59 -19.19
CA LEU A 12 -15.06 13.73 -18.33
C LEU A 12 -15.33 15.07 -19.01
N VAL A 13 -15.35 15.13 -20.34
CA VAL A 13 -15.70 16.35 -21.09
C VAL A 13 -17.16 16.76 -20.84
N ARG A 14 -18.02 15.81 -20.40
CA ARG A 14 -19.40 16.11 -19.99
C ARG A 14 -19.49 16.84 -18.65
N ALA A 15 -18.41 16.84 -17.87
CA ALA A 15 -18.36 17.64 -16.66
C ALA A 15 -18.34 19.13 -17.04
N ASN A 16 -19.34 19.88 -16.58
CA ASN A 16 -19.55 21.27 -16.99
C ASN A 16 -18.49 22.25 -16.48
N SER A 17 -17.52 21.80 -15.66
CA SER A 17 -16.49 22.65 -15.09
C SER A 17 -15.24 21.88 -14.64
N LYS A 18 -14.12 22.59 -14.47
CA LYS A 18 -12.90 22.05 -13.87
C LYS A 18 -13.15 21.57 -12.44
N GLU A 19 -13.94 22.32 -11.68
CA GLU A 19 -14.28 22.05 -10.29
C GLU A 19 -15.05 20.72 -10.15
N SER A 20 -15.86 20.38 -11.16
CA SER A 20 -16.58 19.11 -11.21
C SER A 20 -15.63 17.92 -11.37
N VAL A 21 -14.65 18.03 -12.26
CA VAL A 21 -13.59 17.01 -12.42
C VAL A 21 -12.72 16.94 -11.16
N GLU A 22 -12.44 18.09 -10.56
CA GLU A 22 -11.70 18.18 -9.31
C GLU A 22 -12.41 17.42 -8.16
N TYR A 23 -13.71 17.65 -8.00
CA TYR A 23 -14.54 16.95 -7.02
C TYR A 23 -14.51 15.43 -7.24
N ILE A 24 -14.64 14.95 -8.48
CA ILE A 24 -14.58 13.53 -8.81
C ILE A 24 -13.23 12.93 -8.35
N LEU A 25 -12.11 13.58 -8.67
CA LEU A 25 -10.78 13.11 -8.28
C LEU A 25 -10.61 13.07 -6.75
N GLN A 26 -11.08 14.10 -6.05
CA GLN A 26 -11.04 14.15 -4.58
C GLN A 26 -11.93 13.08 -3.94
N ALA A 27 -13.14 12.86 -4.47
CA ALA A 27 -14.04 11.80 -3.99
C ALA A 27 -13.39 10.42 -4.14
N LEU A 28 -12.74 10.16 -5.28
CA LEU A 28 -12.00 8.91 -5.52
C LEU A 28 -10.79 8.74 -4.60
N TRP A 29 -10.08 9.82 -4.27
CA TRP A 29 -8.99 9.78 -3.31
C TRP A 29 -9.47 9.52 -1.88
N ARG A 30 -10.51 10.24 -1.44
CA ARG A 30 -11.13 10.10 -0.12
C ARG A 30 -11.62 8.68 0.12
N THR A 31 -12.21 8.08 -0.92
CA THR A 31 -12.79 6.72 -0.87
C THR A 31 -11.81 5.63 -1.33
N ARG A 32 -10.50 5.90 -1.36
CA ARG A 32 -9.48 4.96 -1.88
C ARG A 32 -9.44 3.62 -1.14
N GLN A 33 -9.77 3.59 0.16
CA GLN A 33 -9.73 2.39 1.00
C GLN A 33 -11.10 1.70 1.11
N THR A 34 -12.20 2.47 1.09
CA THR A 34 -13.56 1.99 1.36
C THR A 34 -14.36 1.69 0.09
N GLY A 35 -13.94 2.25 -1.05
CA GLY A 35 -14.77 2.30 -2.25
C GLY A 35 -15.80 3.43 -2.20
N LEU A 36 -16.32 3.77 -3.38
CA LEU A 36 -17.29 4.85 -3.57
C LEU A 36 -18.70 4.34 -3.22
N ASP A 37 -19.41 5.03 -2.34
CA ASP A 37 -20.77 4.63 -1.93
C ASP A 37 -21.83 5.00 -2.98
N SER A 38 -23.07 4.55 -2.78
CA SER A 38 -24.17 4.82 -3.72
C SER A 38 -24.50 6.31 -3.85
N ALA A 39 -24.31 7.13 -2.82
CA ALA A 39 -24.63 8.55 -2.86
C ALA A 39 -23.59 9.32 -3.69
N ASP A 40 -22.30 9.09 -3.42
CA ASP A 40 -21.19 9.65 -4.20
C ASP A 40 -21.28 9.20 -5.67
N ARG A 41 -21.65 7.93 -5.93
CA ARG A 41 -21.88 7.44 -7.30
C ARG A 41 -22.97 8.20 -8.03
N LEU A 42 -24.10 8.47 -7.37
CA LEU A 42 -25.21 9.24 -7.94
C LEU A 42 -24.78 10.67 -8.28
N VAL A 43 -24.04 11.33 -7.39
CA VAL A 43 -23.52 12.69 -7.62
C VAL A 43 -22.59 12.71 -8.83
N ILE A 44 -21.64 11.78 -8.93
CA ILE A 44 -20.73 11.72 -10.09
C ILE A 44 -21.50 11.44 -11.38
N ARG A 45 -22.50 10.57 -11.33
CA ARG A 45 -23.34 10.26 -12.49
C ARG A 45 -24.12 11.49 -12.97
N ASP A 46 -24.65 12.29 -12.04
CA ASP A 46 -25.36 13.53 -12.33
C ASP A 46 -24.43 14.58 -12.95
N ILE A 47 -23.24 14.77 -12.36
CA ILE A 47 -22.19 15.66 -12.88
C ILE A 47 -21.82 15.31 -14.33
N LEU A 48 -21.68 14.02 -14.63
CA LEU A 48 -21.28 13.52 -15.95
C LEU A 48 -22.46 13.29 -16.90
N GLN A 49 -23.69 13.53 -16.43
CA GLN A 49 -24.93 13.34 -17.19
C GLN A 49 -24.99 11.95 -17.85
N LEU A 50 -24.63 10.91 -17.08
CA LEU A 50 -24.59 9.52 -17.58
C LEU A 50 -25.95 8.84 -17.38
N PRO A 51 -26.48 8.14 -18.40
CA PRO A 51 -27.77 7.46 -18.29
C PRO A 51 -27.72 6.21 -17.40
N ASN A 52 -26.58 5.49 -17.41
CA ASN A 52 -26.39 4.22 -16.71
C ASN A 52 -24.99 4.12 -16.08
N ASP A 53 -24.83 3.19 -15.15
CA ASP A 53 -23.57 2.92 -14.44
C ASP A 53 -22.53 2.15 -15.29
N THR A 54 -22.95 1.59 -16.43
CA THR A 54 -22.10 0.77 -17.31
C THR A 54 -20.84 1.50 -17.78
N ASP A 55 -20.96 2.80 -18.06
CA ASP A 55 -19.84 3.64 -18.50
C ASP A 55 -19.10 4.28 -17.32
N LEU A 56 -19.73 4.32 -16.15
CA LEU A 56 -19.16 4.94 -14.95
C LEU A 56 -18.02 4.09 -14.39
N ASP A 57 -18.23 2.78 -14.22
CA ASP A 57 -17.22 1.92 -13.58
C ASP A 57 -15.88 1.91 -14.34
N PRO A 58 -15.84 1.74 -15.68
CA PRO A 58 -14.60 1.83 -16.44
C PRO A 58 -13.91 3.19 -16.31
N LEU A 59 -14.67 4.29 -16.31
CA LEU A 59 -14.12 5.64 -16.09
C LEU A 59 -13.48 5.75 -14.70
N LEU A 60 -14.18 5.29 -13.66
CA LEU A 60 -13.65 5.35 -12.29
C LEU A 60 -12.37 4.51 -12.15
N VAL A 61 -12.27 3.38 -12.84
CA VAL A 61 -11.04 2.57 -12.90
C VAL A 61 -9.90 3.37 -13.52
N CYS A 62 -10.12 4.04 -14.65
CA CYS A 62 -9.11 4.86 -15.31
C CYS A 62 -8.57 5.95 -14.38
N LEU A 63 -9.48 6.68 -13.74
CA LEU A 63 -9.14 7.74 -12.80
C LEU A 63 -8.37 7.19 -11.59
N ARG A 64 -8.80 6.07 -11.01
CA ARG A 64 -8.09 5.44 -9.90
C ARG A 64 -6.69 4.97 -10.28
N MET A 65 -6.51 4.44 -11.49
CA MET A 65 -5.17 4.08 -11.98
C MET A 65 -4.27 5.30 -12.11
N LEU A 66 -4.77 6.40 -12.70
CA LEU A 66 -4.00 7.65 -12.83
C LEU A 66 -3.59 8.21 -11.47
N ILE A 67 -4.53 8.25 -10.51
CA ILE A 67 -4.27 8.67 -9.15
C ILE A 67 -3.18 7.79 -8.52
N ARG A 68 -3.28 6.46 -8.66
CA ARG A 68 -2.30 5.53 -8.11
C ARG A 68 -0.91 5.72 -8.72
N ARG A 69 -0.80 5.76 -10.06
CA ARG A 69 0.47 5.99 -10.76
C ARG A 69 1.09 7.32 -10.35
N CYS A 70 0.29 8.38 -10.28
CA CYS A 70 0.77 9.71 -9.89
C CYS A 70 1.30 9.78 -8.44
N VAL A 71 0.58 9.17 -7.49
CA VAL A 71 0.92 9.27 -6.06
C VAL A 71 2.00 8.27 -5.66
N TYR A 72 1.85 6.99 -6.01
CA TYR A 72 2.70 5.90 -5.50
C TYR A 72 3.97 5.65 -6.32
N GLU A 73 3.98 5.87 -7.63
CA GLU A 73 5.11 5.47 -8.49
C GLU A 73 6.24 6.52 -8.58
N ASN A 74 6.28 7.50 -7.68
CA ASN A 74 7.33 8.54 -7.64
C ASN A 74 7.58 9.32 -8.95
N VAL A 75 6.65 9.27 -9.91
CA VAL A 75 6.67 10.03 -11.19
C VAL A 75 7.01 11.49 -10.91
N SER A 76 7.88 12.13 -11.70
CA SER A 76 8.19 13.57 -11.52
C SER A 76 6.98 14.45 -11.88
N LYS A 77 7.02 15.77 -11.65
CA LYS A 77 5.91 16.64 -12.10
C LYS A 77 5.83 16.68 -13.63
N ASP A 78 6.97 16.68 -14.28
CA ASP A 78 7.09 16.79 -15.74
C ASP A 78 6.73 15.48 -16.45
N ASP A 79 6.85 14.35 -15.75
CA ASP A 79 6.55 13.03 -16.31
C ASP A 79 5.08 12.62 -16.19
N ILE A 80 4.22 13.38 -15.48
CA ILE A 80 2.79 13.03 -15.35
C ILE A 80 2.10 13.00 -16.72
N GLN A 81 2.51 13.86 -17.66
CA GLN A 81 1.95 13.87 -19.01
C GLN A 81 2.24 12.56 -19.77
N LYS A 82 3.31 11.84 -19.41
CA LYS A 82 3.68 10.55 -20.02
C LYS A 82 2.79 9.39 -19.54
N LEU A 83 1.94 9.62 -18.53
CA LEU A 83 1.00 8.61 -18.04
C LEU A 83 -0.20 8.39 -18.97
N PHE A 84 -0.45 9.35 -19.87
CA PHE A 84 -1.57 9.31 -20.79
C PHE A 84 -1.08 8.82 -22.16
N PRO A 85 -1.82 7.91 -22.81
CA PRO A 85 -1.48 7.49 -24.15
C PRO A 85 -2.01 8.52 -25.19
N GLU A 86 -1.51 8.43 -26.42
CA GLU A 86 -1.76 9.43 -27.48
C GLU A 86 -3.24 9.52 -27.89
N GLU A 87 -4.05 8.50 -27.61
CA GLU A 87 -5.48 8.47 -27.93
C GLU A 87 -6.32 9.40 -27.03
N VAL A 88 -5.78 9.86 -25.90
CA VAL A 88 -6.49 10.77 -24.99
C VAL A 88 -6.38 12.20 -25.50
N LEU A 89 -7.51 12.91 -25.59
CA LEU A 89 -7.58 14.30 -26.05
C LEU A 89 -6.58 15.20 -25.28
N PRO A 90 -5.75 16.02 -25.99
CA PRO A 90 -4.72 16.83 -25.35
C PRO A 90 -5.23 17.79 -24.27
N GLU A 91 -6.42 18.36 -24.45
CA GLU A 91 -7.02 19.27 -23.47
C GLU A 91 -7.37 18.53 -22.17
N LEU A 92 -7.86 17.29 -22.28
CA LEU A 92 -8.16 16.46 -21.11
C LEU A 92 -6.87 16.01 -20.41
N GLN A 93 -5.84 15.64 -21.17
CA GLN A 93 -4.52 15.33 -20.60
C GLN A 93 -3.97 16.54 -19.82
N ARG A 94 -4.08 17.75 -20.38
CA ARG A 94 -3.63 19.00 -19.73
C ARG A 94 -4.41 19.27 -18.44
N LEU A 95 -5.73 19.13 -18.47
CA LEU A 95 -6.60 19.30 -17.29
C LEU A 95 -6.25 18.30 -16.20
N LEU A 96 -6.19 17.01 -16.52
CA LEU A 96 -5.89 15.95 -15.56
C LEU A 96 -4.47 16.08 -15.02
N THR A 97 -3.48 16.41 -15.87
CA THR A 97 -2.11 16.68 -15.42
C THR A 97 -2.08 17.80 -14.39
N LEU A 98 -2.77 18.92 -14.67
CA LEU A 98 -2.82 20.07 -13.75
C LEU A 98 -3.44 19.69 -12.40
N LEU A 99 -4.57 18.97 -12.41
CA LEU A 99 -5.26 18.55 -11.18
C LEU A 99 -4.44 17.51 -10.39
N LEU A 100 -3.86 16.52 -11.07
CA LEU A 100 -3.01 15.52 -10.43
C LEU A 100 -1.76 16.17 -9.80
N GLN A 101 -1.12 17.11 -10.51
CA GLN A 101 0.01 17.89 -9.97
C GLN A 101 -0.40 18.71 -8.74
N LYS A 102 -1.61 19.31 -8.74
CA LYS A 102 -2.15 20.08 -7.61
C LYS A 102 -2.26 19.21 -6.36
N PHE A 103 -2.80 18.01 -6.49
CA PHE A 103 -3.10 17.15 -5.34
C PHE A 103 -1.96 16.25 -4.87
N LYS A 104 -0.98 15.98 -5.74
CA LYS A 104 0.08 15.02 -5.48
C LYS A 104 0.79 15.19 -4.14
N THR A 105 1.13 16.43 -3.76
CA THR A 105 1.84 16.68 -2.50
C THR A 105 1.00 16.31 -1.28
N GLU A 106 -0.27 16.72 -1.27
CA GLU A 106 -1.23 16.42 -0.20
C GLU A 106 -1.50 14.92 -0.11
N TRP A 107 -1.82 14.29 -1.24
CA TRP A 107 -2.12 12.86 -1.29
C TRP A 107 -0.91 12.00 -0.92
N ARG A 108 0.32 12.42 -1.23
CA ARG A 108 1.50 11.73 -0.69
C ARG A 108 1.59 11.83 0.82
N ALA A 109 1.35 13.01 1.39
CA ALA A 109 1.32 13.15 2.84
C ALA A 109 0.25 12.25 3.48
N ASP A 110 -0.92 12.11 2.85
CA ASP A 110 -1.94 11.16 3.29
C ASP A 110 -1.47 9.71 3.24
N VAL A 111 -0.78 9.29 2.17
CA VAL A 111 -0.18 7.94 2.08
C VAL A 111 0.87 7.72 3.16
N PHE A 112 1.68 8.74 3.46
CA PHE A 112 2.64 8.66 4.57
C PHE A 112 1.96 8.53 5.93
N LYS A 113 0.81 9.16 6.14
CA LYS A 113 0.01 9.00 7.38
C LYS A 113 -0.71 7.65 7.44
N ASP A 114 -1.14 7.12 6.30
CA ASP A 114 -1.78 5.80 6.19
C ASP A 114 -0.78 4.65 6.39
N GLN A 115 0.53 4.90 6.23
CA GLN A 115 1.53 3.89 6.54
C GLN A 115 1.43 3.59 8.03
N VAL A 116 0.98 2.37 8.33
CA VAL A 116 1.03 1.81 9.67
C VAL A 116 2.50 1.86 10.09
N ASP A 117 2.82 2.69 11.08
CA ASP A 117 4.14 2.75 11.69
C ASP A 117 4.46 1.35 12.22
N PHE A 118 5.33 0.62 11.51
CA PHE A 118 5.84 -0.65 12.00
C PHE A 118 7.09 -0.36 12.83
N PRO A 119 7.11 -0.74 14.13
CA PRO A 119 8.31 -0.60 14.94
C PRO A 119 9.46 -1.37 14.30
N ARG A 120 10.57 -0.68 14.05
CA ARG A 120 11.80 -1.30 13.54
C ARG A 120 12.68 -1.70 14.70
N LEU A 121 13.23 -2.93 14.65
CA LEU A 121 14.23 -3.36 15.62
C LEU A 121 15.54 -2.59 15.38
N LYS A 122 15.94 -1.75 16.35
CA LYS A 122 17.17 -0.95 16.30
C LYS A 122 18.34 -1.64 16.98
N ALA A 123 18.09 -2.29 18.10
CA ALA A 123 19.11 -3.02 18.84
C ALA A 123 18.49 -4.20 19.59
N MET A 124 19.27 -5.26 19.75
CA MET A 124 18.94 -6.43 20.54
C MET A 124 20.09 -6.69 21.50
N THR A 125 19.79 -6.87 22.78
CA THR A 125 20.76 -7.31 23.79
C THR A 125 20.23 -8.56 24.49
N TRP A 126 21.15 -9.41 24.95
CA TRP A 126 20.78 -10.62 25.66
C TRP A 126 21.67 -10.80 26.90
N ASN A 127 21.11 -11.41 27.94
CA ASN A 127 21.86 -11.92 29.09
C ASN A 127 21.26 -13.25 29.55
N MET A 128 22.05 -14.07 30.23
CA MET A 128 21.51 -15.23 30.95
C MET A 128 20.97 -14.75 32.28
N ALA A 129 19.78 -15.21 32.65
CA ALA A 129 19.26 -14.99 33.99
C ALA A 129 20.20 -15.71 34.98
N ASN A 130 20.88 -14.96 35.84
CA ASN A 130 21.63 -15.53 36.96
C ASN A 130 20.62 -16.11 37.93
N GLN A 131 20.42 -17.43 37.84
CA GLN A 131 19.75 -18.18 38.88
C GLN A 131 20.79 -18.40 39.97
N ASP A 132 20.67 -17.67 41.08
CA ASP A 132 21.42 -17.99 42.29
C ASP A 132 21.22 -19.48 42.57
N ALA A 133 22.35 -20.19 42.67
CA ALA A 133 22.48 -21.64 42.69
C ALA A 133 21.40 -22.36 43.52
N ALA A 134 20.31 -22.74 42.87
CA ALA A 134 19.43 -23.81 43.28
C ALA A 134 19.55 -24.89 42.21
N GLU A 135 20.16 -26.01 42.58
CA GLU A 135 20.35 -27.16 41.69
C GLU A 135 19.00 -27.58 41.09
N GLY A 136 18.87 -27.49 39.76
CA GLY A 136 17.72 -28.04 39.02
C GLY A 136 16.86 -27.06 38.23
N THR A 137 17.24 -25.78 38.08
CA THR A 137 16.48 -24.84 37.23
C THR A 137 17.13 -24.71 35.85
N ASP A 138 16.33 -24.82 34.78
CA ASP A 138 16.83 -24.73 33.40
C ASP A 138 17.32 -23.31 33.08
N PRO A 139 18.42 -23.15 32.31
CA PRO A 139 18.95 -21.84 31.96
C PRO A 139 17.94 -21.07 31.09
N VAL A 140 17.70 -19.82 31.46
CA VAL A 140 16.77 -18.91 30.76
C VAL A 140 17.54 -17.71 30.21
N ALA A 141 17.36 -17.43 28.92
CA ALA A 141 17.89 -16.24 28.28
C ALA A 141 16.90 -15.07 28.42
N VAL A 142 17.39 -13.91 28.84
CA VAL A 142 16.64 -12.65 28.87
C VAL A 142 17.02 -11.84 27.63
N ILE A 143 16.03 -11.52 26.80
CA ILE A 143 16.21 -10.74 25.57
C ILE A 143 15.57 -9.36 25.78
N ASN A 144 16.30 -8.31 25.39
CA ASN A 144 15.77 -6.95 25.31
C ASN A 144 15.84 -6.47 23.86
N LEU A 145 14.71 -6.01 23.35
CA LEU A 145 14.56 -5.43 22.02
C LEU A 145 14.31 -3.93 22.15
N LYS A 146 15.12 -3.12 21.48
CA LYS A 146 14.89 -1.69 21.32
C LYS A 146 14.24 -1.45 19.98
N LEU A 147 13.03 -0.94 20.00
CA LEU A 147 12.20 -0.63 18.85
C LEU A 147 12.22 0.89 18.59
N GLN A 148 12.17 1.27 17.32
CA GLN A 148 12.05 2.65 16.88
C GLN A 148 10.96 2.73 15.81
N ASP A 149 10.00 3.63 15.99
CA ASP A 149 9.01 3.94 14.95
C ASP A 149 9.52 5.10 14.07
N ASP A 150 8.86 5.34 12.95
CA ASP A 150 9.30 6.35 11.98
C ASP A 150 9.18 7.79 12.54
N THR A 151 8.48 7.97 13.67
CA THR A 151 8.40 9.23 14.45
C THR A 151 9.55 9.44 15.45
N GLN A 152 10.56 8.55 15.46
CA GLN A 152 11.68 8.52 16.43
C GLN A 152 11.25 8.25 17.89
N SER A 153 10.03 7.79 18.12
CA SER A 153 9.64 7.18 19.41
C SER A 153 10.48 5.94 19.67
N HIS A 154 10.87 5.74 20.94
CA HIS A 154 11.65 4.58 21.36
C HIS A 154 10.86 3.74 22.35
N SER A 155 10.72 2.46 22.04
CA SER A 155 10.03 1.48 22.89
C SER A 155 10.97 0.32 23.20
N GLU A 156 10.88 -0.24 24.40
CA GLU A 156 11.71 -1.39 24.82
C GLU A 156 10.82 -2.56 25.23
N VAL A 157 11.11 -3.74 24.67
CA VAL A 157 10.40 -4.98 24.97
C VAL A 157 11.39 -5.96 25.58
N LYS A 158 11.07 -6.47 26.76
CA LYS A 158 11.89 -7.43 27.50
C LYS A 158 11.11 -8.71 27.77
N PHE A 159 11.70 -9.85 27.44
CA PHE A 159 11.09 -11.16 27.67
C PHE A 159 12.15 -12.22 27.94
N GLN A 160 11.69 -13.38 28.39
CA GLN A 160 12.51 -14.52 28.77
C GLN A 160 12.20 -15.70 27.86
N LEU A 161 13.24 -16.43 27.45
CA LEU A 161 13.13 -17.63 26.64
C LEU A 161 13.91 -18.79 27.29
N GLY A 162 13.26 -19.95 27.38
CA GLY A 162 13.97 -21.21 27.60
C GLY A 162 14.66 -21.71 26.33
N LYS A 163 15.50 -22.73 26.47
CA LYS A 163 16.28 -23.32 25.38
C LYS A 163 15.41 -23.72 24.17
N ASP A 164 14.35 -24.49 24.41
CA ASP A 164 13.52 -25.05 23.34
C ASP A 164 12.76 -23.96 22.56
N THR A 165 12.29 -22.93 23.28
CA THR A 165 11.61 -21.78 22.67
C THR A 165 12.58 -20.95 21.83
N LEU A 166 13.80 -20.73 22.34
CA LEU A 166 14.84 -20.01 21.61
C LEU A 166 15.25 -20.78 20.34
N GLU A 167 15.42 -22.10 20.43
CA GLU A 167 15.72 -22.95 19.27
C GLU A 167 14.62 -22.88 18.21
N THR A 168 13.35 -22.95 18.63
CA THR A 168 12.19 -22.81 17.74
C THR A 168 12.15 -21.45 17.07
N MET A 169 12.44 -20.38 17.81
CA MET A 169 12.51 -19.01 17.28
C MET A 169 13.63 -18.86 16.24
N VAL A 170 14.81 -19.43 16.50
CA VAL A 170 15.93 -19.36 15.55
C VAL A 170 15.61 -20.15 14.27
N LYS A 171 14.99 -21.34 14.39
CA LYS A 171 14.52 -22.12 13.24
C LYS A 171 13.50 -21.34 12.40
N SER A 172 12.55 -20.64 13.01
CA SER A 172 11.58 -19.83 12.28
C SER A 172 12.24 -18.63 11.59
N MET A 173 13.21 -17.96 12.24
CA MET A 173 13.99 -16.87 11.62
C MET A 173 14.77 -17.34 10.40
N TYR A 174 15.36 -18.54 10.43
CA TYR A 174 16.00 -19.13 9.25
C TYR A 174 15.02 -19.40 8.12
N CYS A 175 13.83 -19.94 8.44
CA CYS A 175 12.77 -20.15 7.46
C CYS A 175 12.31 -18.82 6.81
N ILE A 176 12.13 -17.76 7.60
CA ILE A 176 11.79 -16.42 7.11
C ILE A 176 12.90 -15.88 6.19
N ARG A 177 14.18 -16.01 6.59
CA ARG A 177 15.32 -15.60 5.76
C ARG A 177 15.30 -16.30 4.40
N ASP A 178 15.06 -17.61 4.40
CA ASP A 178 15.07 -18.41 3.16
C ASP A 178 13.90 -18.00 2.25
N GLN A 179 12.70 -17.80 2.80
CA GLN A 179 11.56 -17.28 2.04
C GLN A 179 11.84 -15.90 1.43
N LEU A 180 12.40 -14.97 2.21
CA LEU A 180 12.73 -13.62 1.72
C LEU A 180 13.85 -13.62 0.67
N SER A 181 14.76 -14.60 0.73
CA SER A 181 15.84 -14.75 -0.26
C SER A 181 15.34 -15.35 -1.58
N ASP A 182 14.38 -16.29 -1.51
CA ASP A 182 13.81 -16.97 -2.68
C ASP A 182 12.80 -16.10 -3.46
N LEU A 183 12.27 -15.04 -2.83
CA LEU A 183 11.47 -14.02 -3.54
C LEU A 183 12.24 -13.32 -4.68
N GLY A 184 13.57 -13.37 -4.69
CA GLY A 184 14.39 -12.93 -5.83
C GLY A 184 14.49 -13.94 -6.98
N GLY A 185 13.99 -15.17 -6.81
CA GLY A 185 14.13 -16.29 -7.76
C GLY A 185 12.83 -16.92 -8.27
N ALA A 186 11.66 -16.61 -7.68
CA ALA A 186 10.39 -17.23 -8.05
C ALA A 186 9.70 -16.58 -9.27
N SER A 187 10.36 -16.66 -10.42
CA SER A 187 9.66 -16.98 -11.67
C SER A 187 9.75 -18.51 -11.83
N ASN A 188 8.63 -19.19 -11.58
CA ASN A 188 8.37 -20.61 -11.85
C ASN A 188 8.96 -21.69 -10.91
N ARG A 189 8.16 -22.17 -9.94
CA ARG A 189 7.77 -23.60 -9.88
C ARG A 189 6.68 -23.89 -8.81
N PRO A 190 5.92 -24.99 -8.96
CA PRO A 190 4.63 -25.16 -8.32
C PRO A 190 4.70 -25.73 -6.90
N LEU A 191 3.72 -25.27 -6.13
CA LEU A 191 3.28 -25.73 -4.81
C LEU A 191 3.15 -27.26 -4.78
N SER A 192 4.04 -27.94 -4.06
CA SER A 192 3.81 -29.35 -3.71
C SER A 192 2.91 -29.40 -2.48
N GLN A 193 1.70 -29.92 -2.73
CA GLN A 193 0.65 -30.13 -1.75
C GLN A 193 1.14 -30.99 -0.59
N GLY A 194 0.77 -30.56 0.62
CA GLY A 194 0.82 -31.42 1.79
C GLY A 194 -0.17 -32.57 1.67
N THR A 195 0.18 -33.69 2.28
CA THR A 195 -0.76 -34.75 2.64
C THR A 195 -0.27 -35.30 3.98
N ASN A 196 -0.98 -34.91 5.05
CA ASN A 196 -1.04 -35.64 6.33
C ASN A 196 -1.65 -37.05 6.05
N ILE A 197 -1.64 -38.10 6.87
CA ILE A 197 -1.85 -38.26 8.32
C ILE A 197 -1.44 -39.74 8.66
N VAL A 198 -1.10 -39.97 9.94
CA VAL A 198 -1.03 -41.23 10.73
C VAL A 198 0.27 -42.02 10.66
#